data_AF-K1RQB2-F1
#
_entry.id   AF-K1RQB2-F1
#
_cell.length_a   1.000
_cell.length_b   1.000
_cell.length_c   1.000
_cell.angle_alpha   90.00
_cell.angle_beta   90.00
_cell.angle_gamma   90.00
#
_symmetry.space_group_name_H-M   'P 1'
#
loop_
_entity.id
_entity.type
_entity.pdbx_description
1 polymer ?
#
loop_
_entity_poly.entity_id
_entity_poly.type
_entity_poly.pdbx_seq_one_letter_code
_entity_poly.pdbx_strand_id
1 'polypeptide(L)'
;QSLNKVGDDVPTVQNPEYFRDAFLAVQELVNKGLIMAGHDISAGGLITTLLEMCFSNMEGGMEISLNKIKEDDIIKILFAENPGIVIQVKDKHKEEVKKILEDAGIGYVKLGKPTEERHILVEKGDATYQFGIDYLRDVWYSTSYLLDRKQSMNGCAKKRFENYKKQPLEFVFDKSFTGKLSQFGLNPDRRTPTGIKAAIIREKGTNGEREMAYMLYLAGFDVKDVTMTDLVSGRETLEDINF
;
A
#
# COMPACT_ATOMS: atom_id res chain seq x y z
N GLN A 1 7.30 -24.35 -0.42
CA GLN A 1 8.76 -24.59 -0.27
C GLN A 1 9.39 -24.87 -1.62
N SER A 2 10.38 -24.07 -2.01
CA SER A 2 11.06 -24.15 -3.31
C SER A 2 12.04 -25.33 -3.45
N LEU A 3 12.48 -25.91 -2.32
CA LEU A 3 13.45 -27.01 -2.29
C LEU A 3 12.83 -28.40 -2.03
N ASN A 4 11.51 -28.53 -2.10
CA ASN A 4 10.79 -29.79 -1.80
C ASN A 4 11.13 -30.39 -0.42
N LYS A 5 11.39 -29.54 0.57
CA LYS A 5 11.68 -29.94 1.97
C LYS A 5 10.82 -29.15 2.92
N VAL A 6 10.24 -29.83 3.93
CA VAL A 6 9.39 -29.25 4.98
C VAL A 6 10.18 -28.50 6.06
N GLY A 7 11.41 -28.93 6.36
CA GLY A 7 12.16 -28.39 7.50
C GLY A 7 11.67 -28.98 8.83
N ASP A 8 12.28 -28.51 9.92
CA ASP A 8 12.16 -29.14 11.24
C ASP A 8 11.44 -28.26 12.29
N ASP A 9 11.33 -26.95 12.04
CA ASP A 9 10.70 -25.99 12.95
C ASP A 9 9.91 -24.93 12.15
N VAL A 10 8.88 -24.37 12.78
CA VAL A 10 7.99 -23.38 12.17
C VAL A 10 7.98 -22.07 12.97
N PRO A 11 8.02 -20.91 12.31
CA PRO A 11 7.86 -19.64 12.99
C PRO A 11 6.54 -19.56 13.77
N THR A 12 6.60 -19.07 15.00
CA THR A 12 5.42 -18.84 15.84
C THR A 12 5.61 -17.64 16.74
N VAL A 13 4.51 -17.08 17.25
CA VAL A 13 4.55 -16.04 18.27
C VAL A 13 4.93 -16.67 19.60
N GLN A 14 6.20 -16.53 19.97
CA GLN A 14 6.75 -17.07 21.21
C GLN A 14 6.25 -16.34 22.46
N ASN A 15 6.00 -15.03 22.34
CA ASN A 15 5.48 -14.19 23.42
C ASN A 15 4.32 -13.30 22.91
N PRO A 16 3.06 -13.63 23.26
CA PRO A 16 1.90 -12.85 22.85
C PRO A 16 1.87 -11.42 23.39
N GLU A 17 2.41 -11.18 24.59
CA GLU A 17 2.47 -9.85 25.21
C GLU A 17 3.46 -8.98 24.45
N TYR A 18 4.65 -9.50 24.14
CA TYR A 18 5.63 -8.82 23.29
C TYR A 18 5.06 -8.49 21.91
N PHE A 19 4.30 -9.41 21.30
CA PHE A 19 3.65 -9.17 20.01
C PHE A 19 2.61 -8.03 20.10
N ARG A 20 1.76 -8.04 21.13
CA ARG A 20 0.81 -6.95 21.40
C ARG A 20 1.52 -5.62 21.58
N ASP A 21 2.58 -5.60 22.38
CA ASP A 21 3.31 -4.37 22.70
C ASP A 21 4.04 -3.83 21.46
N ALA A 22 4.60 -4.71 20.61
CA ALA A 22 5.15 -4.34 19.31
C ALA A 22 4.08 -3.72 18.39
N PHE A 23 2.88 -4.33 18.33
CA PHE A 23 1.76 -3.78 17.57
C PHE A 23 1.36 -2.38 18.07
N LEU A 24 1.22 -2.20 19.39
CA LEU A 24 0.84 -0.91 19.98
C LEU A 24 1.92 0.17 19.75
N ALA A 25 3.20 -0.18 19.86
CA ALA A 25 4.29 0.73 19.53
C ALA A 25 4.23 1.17 18.06
N VAL A 26 3.97 0.25 17.11
CA VAL A 26 3.77 0.61 15.71
C VAL A 26 2.55 1.52 15.53
N GLN A 27 1.43 1.27 16.22
CA GLN A 27 0.26 2.16 16.17
C GLN A 27 0.59 3.57 16.68
N GLU A 28 1.38 3.70 17.75
CA GLU A 28 1.84 5.01 18.24
C GLU A 28 2.69 5.73 17.18
N LEU A 29 3.63 5.02 16.55
CA LEU A 29 4.48 5.57 15.48
C LEU A 29 3.64 6.04 14.28
N VAL A 30 2.61 5.29 13.89
CA VAL A 30 1.66 5.66 12.83
C VAL A 30 0.86 6.91 13.22
N ASN A 31 0.29 6.93 14.42
CA ASN A 31 -0.52 8.04 14.91
C ASN A 31 0.27 9.35 15.03
N LYS A 32 1.57 9.26 15.32
CA LYS A 32 2.49 10.40 15.34
C LYS A 32 3.02 10.78 13.95
N GLY A 33 2.70 10.02 12.89
CA GLY A 33 3.18 10.27 11.53
C GLY A 33 4.69 10.09 11.36
N LEU A 34 5.31 9.21 12.17
CA LEU A 34 6.77 9.01 12.19
C LEU A 34 7.24 7.98 11.15
N ILE A 35 6.35 7.11 10.68
CA ILE A 35 6.63 6.09 9.67
C ILE A 35 6.38 6.67 8.27
N MET A 36 7.38 6.55 7.40
CA MET A 36 7.28 6.92 5.97
C MET A 36 6.71 5.77 5.14
N ALA A 37 7.17 4.55 5.40
CA ALA A 37 6.77 3.32 4.76
C ALA A 37 6.99 2.17 5.73
N GLY A 38 6.24 1.08 5.58
CA GLY A 38 6.47 -0.14 6.34
C GLY A 38 5.90 -1.35 5.64
N HIS A 39 6.51 -2.50 5.87
CA HIS A 39 6.09 -3.79 5.32
C HIS A 39 6.45 -4.90 6.30
N ASP A 40 5.54 -5.86 6.49
CA ASP A 40 5.76 -6.99 7.37
C ASP A 40 6.73 -8.02 6.77
N ILE A 41 7.32 -8.81 7.67
CA ILE A 41 8.09 -10.01 7.34
C ILE A 41 7.14 -11.19 7.43
N SER A 42 6.92 -11.84 6.29
CA SER A 42 6.04 -12.99 6.16
C SER A 42 6.62 -13.97 5.13
N ALA A 43 5.86 -14.37 4.12
CA ALA A 43 6.27 -15.39 3.15
C ALA A 43 7.51 -14.95 2.37
N GLY A 44 8.55 -15.78 2.38
CA GLY A 44 9.85 -15.49 1.77
C GLY A 44 10.79 -14.62 2.62
N GLY A 45 10.36 -14.20 3.81
CA GLY A 45 11.20 -13.55 4.82
C GLY A 45 11.64 -12.13 4.49
N LEU A 46 12.66 -11.66 5.21
CA LEU A 46 13.17 -10.29 5.15
C LEU A 46 13.54 -9.85 3.74
N ILE A 47 14.16 -10.72 2.93
CA ILE A 47 14.57 -10.34 1.57
C ILE A 47 13.38 -10.03 0.67
N THR A 48 12.29 -10.80 0.77
CA THR A 48 11.06 -10.53 0.02
C THR A 48 10.43 -9.22 0.47
N THR A 49 10.34 -8.98 1.78
CA THR A 49 9.86 -7.71 2.34
C THR A 49 10.62 -6.52 1.76
N LEU A 50 11.95 -6.57 1.73
CA LEU A 50 12.78 -5.48 1.21
C LEU A 50 12.63 -5.30 -0.31
N LEU A 51 12.52 -6.39 -1.06
CA LEU A 51 12.26 -6.36 -2.50
C LEU A 51 10.88 -5.75 -2.80
N GLU A 52 9.83 -6.14 -2.08
CA GLU A 52 8.47 -5.64 -2.24
C GLU A 52 8.35 -4.16 -1.89
N MET A 53 9.05 -3.70 -0.84
CA MET A 53 9.21 -2.28 -0.54
C MET A 53 9.91 -1.50 -1.67
N CYS A 54 10.73 -2.15 -2.50
CA CYS A 54 11.37 -1.54 -3.65
C CYS A 54 10.57 -1.68 -4.96
N PHE A 55 9.67 -2.67 -5.06
CA PHE A 55 8.85 -2.91 -6.25
C PHE A 55 7.83 -1.80 -6.47
N SER A 56 7.39 -1.08 -5.43
CA SER A 56 6.51 0.07 -5.60
C SER A 56 7.17 1.25 -6.35
N ASN A 57 8.50 1.27 -6.43
CA ASN A 57 9.26 2.37 -6.99
C ASN A 57 9.85 2.00 -8.36
N MET A 58 10.06 3.00 -9.22
CA MET A 58 10.76 2.84 -10.50
C MET A 58 12.26 3.09 -10.40
N GLU A 59 12.72 3.72 -9.32
CA GLU A 59 14.10 4.08 -9.08
C GLU A 59 14.47 3.80 -7.62
N GLY A 60 15.77 3.82 -7.34
CA GLY A 60 16.32 3.60 -6.01
C GLY A 60 16.35 2.14 -5.55
N GLY A 61 17.11 1.93 -4.49
CA GLY A 61 17.38 0.63 -3.88
C GLY A 61 17.71 0.80 -2.41
N MET A 62 18.50 -0.13 -1.85
CA MET A 62 18.83 -0.10 -0.43
C MET A 62 20.24 -0.64 -0.19
N GLU A 63 20.94 -0.03 0.77
CA GLU A 63 22.15 -0.58 1.39
C GLU A 63 21.81 -0.98 2.82
N ILE A 64 21.93 -2.27 3.13
CA ILE A 64 21.66 -2.82 4.46
C ILE A 64 22.87 -3.60 5.00
N SER A 65 22.99 -3.61 6.32
CA SER A 65 23.95 -4.43 7.05
C SER A 65 23.22 -5.32 8.06
N LEU A 66 23.49 -6.62 7.98
CA LEU A 66 22.95 -7.64 8.89
C LEU A 66 23.91 -7.92 10.07
N ASN A 67 25.01 -7.18 10.18
CA ASN A 67 26.05 -7.39 11.20
C ASN A 67 25.57 -7.20 12.64
N LYS A 68 24.46 -6.47 12.84
CA LYS A 68 23.85 -6.26 14.16
C LYS A 68 22.87 -7.35 14.57
N ILE A 69 22.54 -8.27 13.68
CA ILE A 69 21.67 -9.42 13.97
C ILE A 69 22.54 -10.55 14.51
N LYS A 70 22.17 -11.09 15.67
CA LYS A 70 22.87 -12.17 16.38
C LYS A 70 22.55 -13.55 15.79
N GLU A 71 22.80 -13.71 14.49
CA GLU A 71 22.73 -14.95 13.73
C GLU A 71 23.80 -14.87 12.64
N ASP A 72 24.52 -15.95 12.38
CA ASP A 72 25.62 -15.99 11.40
C ASP A 72 25.15 -16.52 10.05
N ASP A 73 24.14 -17.39 10.05
CA ASP A 73 23.55 -17.93 8.83
C ASP A 73 22.69 -16.87 8.13
N ILE A 74 23.25 -16.30 7.06
CA ILE A 74 22.56 -15.29 6.24
C ILE A 74 21.26 -15.83 5.61
N ILE A 75 21.19 -17.13 5.29
CA ILE A 75 19.99 -17.73 4.70
C ILE A 75 18.87 -17.70 5.73
N LYS A 76 19.16 -18.03 7.00
CA LYS A 76 18.17 -17.88 8.08
C LYS A 76 17.75 -16.44 8.27
N ILE A 77 18.69 -15.48 8.27
CA ILE A 77 18.33 -14.06 8.45
C ILE A 77 17.41 -13.57 7.32
N LEU A 78 17.72 -13.93 6.07
CA LEU A 78 16.99 -13.42 4.90
C LEU A 78 15.65 -14.11 4.66
N PHE A 79 15.55 -15.42 4.96
CA PHE A 79 14.39 -16.23 4.58
C PHE A 79 13.56 -16.73 5.78
N ALA A 80 13.96 -16.45 7.03
CA ALA A 80 13.08 -16.73 8.16
C ALA A 80 11.80 -15.89 8.08
N GLU A 81 10.67 -16.56 8.26
CA GLU A 81 9.33 -15.97 8.18
C GLU A 81 8.80 -15.64 9.59
N ASN A 82 9.70 -15.26 10.50
CA ASN A 82 9.34 -14.85 11.86
C ASN A 82 8.53 -13.55 11.81
N PRO A 83 7.43 -13.42 12.60
CA PRO A 83 6.65 -12.19 12.63
C PRO A 83 7.53 -10.97 12.94
N GLY A 84 7.52 -10.00 12.04
CA GLY A 84 8.31 -8.78 12.15
C GLY A 84 7.83 -7.70 11.19
N ILE A 85 8.36 -6.49 11.32
CA ILE A 85 8.05 -5.37 10.45
C ILE A 85 9.32 -4.59 10.13
N VAL A 86 9.50 -4.22 8.87
CA VAL A 86 10.51 -3.27 8.42
C VAL A 86 9.82 -1.92 8.28
N ILE A 87 10.34 -0.89 8.96
CA ILE A 87 9.84 0.48 8.85
C ILE A 87 10.92 1.42 8.34
N GLN A 88 10.53 2.35 7.48
CA GLN A 88 11.35 3.47 7.03
C GLN A 88 10.93 4.73 7.79
N VAL A 89 11.90 5.45 8.33
CA VAL A 89 11.69 6.68 9.11
C VAL A 89 12.62 7.78 8.61
N LYS A 90 12.23 9.05 8.79
CA LYS A 90 13.13 10.18 8.48
C LYS A 90 14.26 10.24 9.50
N ASP A 91 15.45 10.62 9.06
CA ASP A 91 16.61 10.79 9.95
C ASP A 91 16.35 11.73 11.13
N LYS A 92 15.56 12.80 10.92
CA LYS A 92 15.19 13.74 11.98
C LYS A 92 14.32 13.13 13.09
N HIS A 93 13.62 12.01 12.82
CA HIS A 93 12.73 11.34 13.76
C HIS A 93 13.37 10.09 14.40
N LYS A 94 14.60 9.72 14.00
CA LYS A 94 15.22 8.45 14.43
C LYS A 94 15.29 8.29 15.95
N GLU A 95 15.62 9.35 16.70
CA GLU A 95 15.77 9.25 18.15
C GLU A 95 14.41 9.17 18.86
N GLU A 96 13.38 9.84 18.33
CA GLU A 96 12.01 9.73 18.84
C GLU A 96 11.45 8.32 18.62
N VAL A 97 11.68 7.75 17.43
CA VAL A 97 11.26 6.38 17.10
C VAL A 97 11.96 5.36 18.01
N LYS A 98 13.28 5.47 18.19
CA LYS A 98 14.02 4.60 19.11
C LYS A 98 13.46 4.68 20.52
N LYS A 99 13.23 5.89 21.02
CA LYS A 99 12.69 6.09 22.36
C LYS A 99 11.34 5.39 22.53
N ILE A 100 10.42 5.53 21.58
CA ILE A 100 9.11 4.84 21.63
C ILE A 100 9.28 3.32 21.66
N LEU A 101 10.19 2.77 20.84
CA LEU A 101 10.46 1.33 20.83
C LEU A 101 11.12 0.85 22.14
N GLU A 102 12.05 1.62 22.70
CA GLU A 102 12.74 1.32 23.96
C GLU A 102 11.80 1.41 25.16
N ASP A 103 10.98 2.47 25.24
CA ASP A 103 9.98 2.67 26.29
C ASP A 103 8.92 1.53 26.27
N ALA A 104 8.62 0.99 25.08
CA ALA A 104 7.74 -0.18 24.90
C ALA A 104 8.46 -1.53 25.06
N GLY A 105 9.77 -1.56 25.29
CA GLY A 105 10.55 -2.80 25.45
C GLY A 105 10.71 -3.62 24.17
N ILE A 106 10.60 -3.00 22.99
CA ILE A 106 10.62 -3.66 21.69
C ILE A 106 12.04 -3.68 21.13
N GLY A 107 12.52 -4.89 20.81
CA GLY A 107 13.79 -5.10 20.14
C GLY A 107 13.75 -4.63 18.68
N TYR A 108 14.76 -3.88 18.26
CA TYR A 108 14.88 -3.38 16.90
C TYR A 108 16.33 -3.39 16.42
N VAL A 109 16.52 -3.39 15.10
CA VAL A 109 17.83 -3.27 14.45
C VAL A 109 17.73 -2.24 13.33
N LYS A 110 18.68 -1.31 13.30
CA LYS A 110 18.89 -0.47 12.11
C LYS A 110 19.49 -1.34 11.01
N LEU A 111 18.70 -1.65 9.99
CA LEU A 111 19.15 -2.40 8.81
C LEU A 111 20.06 -1.54 7.92
N GLY A 112 19.63 -0.34 7.55
CA GLY A 112 20.30 0.36 6.45
C GLY A 112 19.70 1.71 6.09
N LYS A 113 19.82 2.07 4.81
CA LYS A 113 19.28 3.28 4.20
C LYS A 113 18.90 3.02 2.72
N PRO A 114 17.94 3.77 2.15
CA PRO A 114 17.72 3.78 0.71
C PRO A 114 18.93 4.33 -0.05
N THR A 115 19.06 3.95 -1.32
CA THR A 115 20.09 4.43 -2.26
C THR A 115 19.46 4.81 -3.60
N GLU A 116 20.21 5.52 -4.45
CA GLU A 116 19.77 5.88 -5.81
C GLU A 116 19.88 4.69 -6.78
N GLU A 117 20.78 3.76 -6.49
CA GLU A 117 21.06 2.60 -7.33
C GLU A 117 19.97 1.55 -7.30
N ARG A 118 19.71 0.88 -8.44
CA ARG A 118 18.56 -0.04 -8.60
C ARG A 118 18.83 -1.47 -8.13
N HIS A 119 19.42 -1.60 -6.96
CA HIS A 119 19.72 -2.90 -6.34
C HIS A 119 19.67 -2.82 -4.80
N ILE A 120 19.51 -3.97 -4.15
CA ILE A 120 19.68 -4.10 -2.70
C ILE A 120 21.08 -4.67 -2.44
N LEU A 121 21.94 -3.93 -1.75
CA LEU A 121 23.21 -4.42 -1.19
C LEU A 121 22.98 -4.90 0.24
N VAL A 122 23.36 -6.15 0.49
CA VAL A 122 23.26 -6.79 1.80
C VAL A 122 24.66 -7.16 2.27
N GLU A 123 25.11 -6.58 3.37
CA GLU A 123 26.38 -6.88 4.01
C GLU A 123 26.21 -7.81 5.21
N LYS A 124 27.05 -8.85 5.30
CA LYS A 124 27.19 -9.73 6.48
C LYS A 124 28.65 -10.20 6.59
N GLY A 125 29.31 -9.84 7.69
CA GLY A 125 30.75 -10.02 7.85
C GLY A 125 31.51 -9.30 6.74
N ASP A 126 32.41 -10.02 6.07
CA ASP A 126 33.18 -9.55 4.92
C ASP A 126 32.50 -9.81 3.57
N ALA A 127 31.29 -10.38 3.57
CA ALA A 127 30.54 -10.71 2.36
C ALA A 127 29.51 -9.63 2.02
N THR A 128 29.42 -9.30 0.73
CA THR A 128 28.40 -8.42 0.16
C THR A 128 27.61 -9.18 -0.90
N TYR A 129 26.28 -9.13 -0.79
CA TYR A 129 25.35 -9.72 -1.73
C TYR A 129 24.56 -8.62 -2.43
N GLN A 130 24.42 -8.74 -3.74
CA GLN A 130 23.69 -7.76 -4.56
C GLN A 130 22.45 -8.42 -5.18
N PHE A 131 21.28 -7.82 -4.94
CA PHE A 131 20.01 -8.26 -5.48
C PHE A 131 19.49 -7.22 -6.48
N GLY A 132 19.50 -7.55 -7.77
CA GLY A 132 19.00 -6.66 -8.83
C GLY A 132 17.48 -6.57 -8.81
N ILE A 133 16.94 -5.41 -8.45
CA ILE A 133 15.51 -5.26 -8.13
C ILE A 133 14.65 -5.48 -9.38
N ASP A 134 15.00 -4.88 -10.50
CA ASP A 134 14.18 -4.96 -11.72
C ASP A 134 14.11 -6.39 -12.29
N TYR A 135 15.25 -7.10 -12.27
CA TYR A 135 15.29 -8.51 -12.66
C TYR A 135 14.45 -9.38 -11.72
N LEU A 136 14.59 -9.19 -10.40
CA LEU A 136 13.83 -9.97 -9.42
C LEU A 136 12.33 -9.63 -9.46
N ARG A 137 11.95 -8.40 -9.82
CA ARG A 137 10.56 -8.01 -10.04
C ARG A 137 9.95 -8.71 -11.25
N ASP A 138 10.72 -8.91 -12.32
CA ASP A 138 10.31 -9.74 -13.47
C ASP A 138 10.05 -11.19 -13.05
N VAL A 139 10.96 -11.77 -12.25
CA VAL A 139 10.81 -13.12 -11.72
C VAL A 139 9.57 -13.21 -10.83
N TRP A 140 9.38 -12.27 -9.91
CA TRP A 140 8.23 -12.20 -9.00
C TRP A 140 6.91 -12.12 -9.77
N TYR A 141 6.82 -11.27 -10.80
CA TYR A 141 5.60 -11.07 -11.58
C TYR A 141 5.31 -12.24 -12.54
N SER A 142 6.31 -13.06 -12.89
CA SER A 142 6.19 -14.09 -13.93
C SER A 142 5.04 -15.06 -13.70
N THR A 143 4.78 -15.47 -12.46
CA THR A 143 3.67 -16.37 -12.11
C THR A 143 2.32 -15.74 -12.44
N SER A 144 2.11 -14.49 -12.03
CA SER A 144 0.90 -13.73 -12.35
C SER A 144 0.73 -13.59 -13.86
N TYR A 145 1.78 -13.26 -14.59
CA TYR A 145 1.75 -13.17 -16.05
C TYR A 145 1.36 -14.50 -16.72
N LEU A 146 1.95 -15.62 -16.30
CA LEU A 146 1.67 -16.94 -16.86
C LEU A 146 0.25 -17.41 -16.59
N LEU A 147 -0.28 -17.15 -15.39
CA LEU A 147 -1.67 -17.42 -15.06
C LEU A 147 -2.61 -16.57 -15.92
N ASP A 148 -2.31 -15.29 -16.03
CA ASP A 148 -3.15 -14.34 -16.74
C ASP A 148 -3.26 -14.62 -18.24
N ARG A 149 -2.19 -15.12 -18.86
CA ARG A 149 -2.25 -15.61 -20.26
C ARG A 149 -3.34 -16.65 -20.50
N LYS A 150 -3.80 -17.36 -19.45
CA LYS A 150 -4.88 -18.34 -19.53
C LYS A 150 -6.27 -17.72 -19.31
N GLN A 151 -6.33 -16.53 -18.70
CA GLN A 151 -7.56 -15.84 -18.31
C GLN A 151 -7.91 -14.68 -19.24
N SER A 152 -6.91 -14.03 -19.83
CA SER A 152 -7.10 -12.91 -20.74
C SER A 152 -6.78 -13.28 -22.19
N MET A 153 -7.47 -12.61 -23.11
CA MET A 153 -7.30 -12.79 -24.56
C MET A 153 -6.52 -11.60 -25.17
N ASN A 154 -6.29 -11.65 -26.47
CA ASN A 154 -5.78 -10.52 -27.28
C ASN A 154 -4.43 -9.95 -26.81
N GLY A 155 -3.58 -10.77 -26.19
CA GLY A 155 -2.27 -10.37 -25.70
C GLY A 155 -2.29 -9.40 -24.50
N CYS A 156 -3.43 -9.23 -23.83
CA CYS A 156 -3.56 -8.32 -22.68
C CYS A 156 -2.59 -8.65 -21.54
N ALA A 157 -2.37 -9.93 -21.24
CA ALA A 157 -1.37 -10.37 -20.26
C ALA A 157 0.03 -9.83 -20.59
N LYS A 158 0.45 -9.90 -21.86
CA LYS A 158 1.77 -9.42 -22.30
C LYS A 158 1.88 -7.90 -22.16
N LYS A 159 0.83 -7.17 -22.57
CA LYS A 159 0.77 -5.71 -22.40
C LYS A 159 0.95 -5.31 -20.93
N ARG A 160 0.29 -6.00 -19.99
CA ARG A 160 0.46 -5.72 -18.55
C ARG A 160 1.84 -6.08 -18.02
N PHE A 161 2.40 -7.22 -18.45
CA PHE A 161 3.77 -7.59 -18.10
C PHE A 161 4.80 -6.56 -18.59
N GLU A 162 4.62 -5.99 -19.77
CA GLU A 162 5.51 -4.95 -20.29
C GLU A 162 5.26 -3.58 -19.64
N ASN A 163 4.02 -3.32 -19.19
CA ASN A 163 3.60 -2.03 -18.65
C ASN A 163 3.83 -1.86 -17.15
N TYR A 164 3.91 -2.94 -16.35
CA TYR A 164 4.08 -2.79 -14.89
C TYR A 164 5.38 -2.05 -14.53
N LYS A 165 6.39 -2.11 -15.40
CA LYS A 165 7.70 -1.44 -15.26
C LYS A 165 7.63 0.07 -15.50
N LYS A 166 6.58 0.53 -16.17
CA LYS A 166 6.42 1.90 -16.67
C LYS A 166 5.20 2.54 -16.01
N GLN A 167 5.34 2.88 -14.73
CA GLN A 167 4.27 3.45 -13.92
C GLN A 167 4.69 4.80 -13.32
N PRO A 168 5.13 5.79 -14.12
CA PRO A 168 5.46 7.10 -13.56
C PRO A 168 4.21 7.75 -13.01
N LEU A 169 4.31 8.31 -11.80
CA LEU A 169 3.24 9.11 -11.21
C LEU A 169 3.43 10.57 -11.62
N GLU A 170 2.81 10.96 -12.72
CA GLU A 170 2.74 12.37 -13.14
C GLU A 170 1.33 12.92 -12.94
N PHE A 171 1.23 13.91 -12.05
CA PHE A 171 -0.01 14.66 -11.84
C PHE A 171 0.22 16.11 -12.25
N VAL A 172 -0.44 16.54 -13.33
CA VAL A 172 -0.41 17.93 -13.78
C VAL A 172 -1.74 18.58 -13.41
N PHE A 173 -1.73 19.37 -12.34
CA PHE A 173 -2.86 20.20 -11.96
C PHE A 173 -2.65 21.64 -12.42
N ASP A 174 -3.74 22.35 -12.68
CA ASP A 174 -3.69 23.78 -12.91
C ASP A 174 -3.11 24.50 -11.69
N LYS A 175 -2.31 25.56 -11.88
CA LYS A 175 -1.65 26.28 -10.78
C LYS A 175 -2.65 26.95 -9.83
N SER A 176 -3.86 27.24 -10.28
CA SER A 176 -4.94 27.77 -9.45
C SER A 176 -5.65 26.70 -8.63
N PHE A 177 -5.41 25.41 -8.89
CA PHE A 177 -6.05 24.33 -8.16
C PHE A 177 -5.43 24.16 -6.77
N THR A 178 -6.23 24.41 -5.74
CA THR A 178 -5.82 24.29 -4.34
C THR A 178 -6.18 22.95 -3.72
N GLY A 179 -6.95 22.10 -4.42
CA GLY A 179 -7.46 20.84 -3.87
C GLY A 179 -8.52 21.00 -2.77
N LYS A 180 -9.05 22.19 -2.54
CA LYS A 180 -10.02 22.47 -1.47
C LYS A 180 -11.40 22.75 -2.05
N LEU A 181 -12.44 22.17 -1.44
CA LEU A 181 -13.84 22.44 -1.76
C LEU A 181 -14.19 23.94 -1.63
N SER A 182 -13.58 24.64 -0.68
CA SER A 182 -13.77 26.08 -0.46
C SER A 182 -13.40 26.94 -1.68
N GLN A 183 -12.49 26.48 -2.54
CA GLN A 183 -12.16 27.17 -3.80
C GLN A 183 -13.39 27.32 -4.71
N PHE A 184 -14.33 26.39 -4.61
CA PHE A 184 -15.56 26.37 -5.39
C PHE A 184 -16.78 26.87 -4.60
N GLY A 185 -16.57 27.44 -3.40
CA GLY A 185 -17.64 27.84 -2.50
C GLY A 185 -18.43 26.65 -1.93
N LEU A 186 -17.86 25.45 -1.97
CA LEU A 186 -18.52 24.22 -1.51
C LEU A 186 -18.20 23.94 -0.04
N ASN A 187 -19.20 23.48 0.69
CA ASN A 187 -19.08 23.04 2.08
C ASN A 187 -19.55 21.57 2.20
N PRO A 188 -18.65 20.62 2.50
CA PRO A 188 -19.01 19.20 2.66
C PRO A 188 -19.97 18.97 3.84
N ASP A 189 -19.93 19.85 4.85
CA ASP A 189 -20.74 19.75 6.06
C ASP A 189 -22.06 20.53 5.96
N ARG A 190 -22.47 20.95 4.76
CA ARG A 190 -23.78 21.59 4.58
C ARG A 190 -24.89 20.71 5.16
N ARG A 191 -25.96 21.31 5.65
CA ARG A 191 -27.17 20.60 6.13
C ARG A 191 -28.45 21.16 5.49
N THR A 192 -28.31 22.26 4.76
CA THR A 192 -29.40 22.91 4.04
C THR A 192 -29.32 22.54 2.55
N PRO A 193 -30.48 22.30 1.91
CA PRO A 193 -30.57 22.13 0.46
C PRO A 193 -29.99 23.35 -0.28
N THR A 194 -29.34 23.12 -1.42
CA THR A 194 -28.89 24.19 -2.32
C THR A 194 -29.96 24.59 -3.32
N GLY A 195 -30.97 23.73 -3.52
CA GLY A 195 -32.01 23.87 -4.53
C GLY A 195 -31.60 23.34 -5.91
N ILE A 196 -30.35 22.92 -6.09
CA ILE A 196 -29.86 22.32 -7.34
C ILE A 196 -29.91 20.80 -7.17
N LYS A 197 -30.86 20.14 -7.83
CA LYS A 197 -31.10 18.71 -7.68
C LYS A 197 -30.39 17.88 -8.74
N ALA A 198 -29.89 16.71 -8.34
CA ALA A 198 -29.41 15.68 -9.24
C ALA A 198 -30.06 14.33 -8.90
N ALA A 199 -30.50 13.60 -9.92
CA ALA A 199 -31.01 12.25 -9.76
C ALA A 199 -29.91 11.21 -10.00
N ILE A 200 -29.75 10.29 -9.06
CA ILE A 200 -28.97 9.06 -9.24
C ILE A 200 -29.92 7.99 -9.71
N ILE A 201 -29.90 7.74 -11.02
CA ILE A 201 -30.75 6.72 -11.63
C ILE A 201 -30.06 5.36 -11.47
N ARG A 202 -30.78 4.39 -10.88
CA ARG A 202 -30.25 3.05 -10.67
C ARG A 202 -31.26 1.95 -10.99
N GLU A 203 -30.74 0.78 -11.33
CA GLU A 203 -31.52 -0.41 -11.70
C GLU A 203 -31.11 -1.60 -10.81
N LYS A 204 -31.93 -2.64 -10.76
CA LYS A 204 -31.58 -3.90 -10.11
C LYS A 204 -30.28 -4.45 -10.69
N GLY A 205 -29.27 -4.57 -9.84
CA GLY A 205 -27.95 -5.10 -10.20
C GLY A 205 -26.92 -4.02 -10.52
N THR A 206 -27.31 -2.73 -10.57
CA THR A 206 -26.31 -1.66 -10.53
C THR A 206 -25.62 -1.62 -9.16
N ASN A 207 -24.39 -1.16 -9.16
CA ASN A 207 -23.64 -0.81 -7.97
C ASN A 207 -22.93 0.52 -8.22
N GLY A 208 -22.62 1.21 -7.13
CA GLY A 208 -21.86 2.46 -7.13
C GLY A 208 -22.68 3.74 -7.02
N GLU A 209 -23.99 3.60 -6.82
CA GLU A 209 -24.92 4.71 -6.62
C GLU A 209 -24.61 5.55 -5.37
N ARG A 210 -24.05 4.94 -4.31
CA ARG A 210 -23.80 5.62 -3.04
C ARG A 210 -22.62 6.58 -3.12
N GLU A 211 -21.51 6.17 -3.73
CA GLU A 211 -20.37 7.06 -3.97
C GLU A 211 -20.72 8.14 -5.00
N MET A 212 -21.51 7.81 -6.03
CA MET A 212 -21.98 8.80 -7.00
C MET A 212 -22.85 9.85 -6.29
N ALA A 213 -23.78 9.41 -5.44
CA ALA A 213 -24.59 10.31 -4.62
C ALA A 213 -23.72 11.18 -3.71
N TYR A 214 -22.71 10.61 -3.05
CA TYR A 214 -21.83 11.35 -2.17
C TYR A 214 -20.98 12.38 -2.94
N MET A 215 -20.45 12.04 -4.11
CA MET A 215 -19.68 12.98 -4.93
C MET A 215 -20.53 14.16 -5.43
N LEU A 216 -21.76 13.90 -5.90
CA LEU A 216 -22.68 14.99 -6.29
C LEU A 216 -23.08 15.85 -5.09
N TYR A 217 -23.31 15.24 -3.93
CA TYR A 217 -23.59 15.97 -2.70
C TYR A 217 -22.44 16.91 -2.31
N LEU A 218 -21.20 16.42 -2.36
CA LEU A 218 -19.99 17.23 -2.13
C LEU A 218 -19.83 18.35 -3.17
N ALA A 219 -20.25 18.11 -4.41
CA ALA A 219 -20.31 19.10 -5.47
C ALA A 219 -21.47 20.11 -5.32
N GLY A 220 -22.28 19.99 -4.26
CA GLY A 220 -23.35 20.94 -3.92
C GLY A 220 -24.74 20.54 -4.42
N PHE A 221 -24.95 19.35 -4.98
CA PHE A 221 -26.27 18.91 -5.44
C PHE A 221 -27.11 18.29 -4.33
N ASP A 222 -28.39 18.58 -4.33
CA ASP A 222 -29.39 17.88 -3.55
C ASP A 222 -29.75 16.58 -4.26
N VAL A 223 -29.16 15.49 -3.79
CA VAL A 223 -29.19 14.21 -4.49
C VAL A 223 -30.46 13.43 -4.20
N LYS A 224 -31.10 12.94 -5.26
CA LYS A 224 -32.28 12.10 -5.23
C LYS A 224 -31.94 10.68 -5.69
N ASP A 225 -32.27 9.67 -4.90
CA ASP A 225 -32.18 8.27 -5.33
C ASP A 225 -33.41 7.94 -6.18
N VAL A 226 -33.20 7.51 -7.43
CA VAL A 226 -34.28 7.21 -8.36
C VAL A 226 -34.07 5.82 -8.94
N THR A 227 -34.90 4.87 -8.54
CA THR A 227 -34.89 3.54 -9.15
C THR A 227 -35.63 3.55 -10.48
N MET A 228 -35.27 2.64 -11.39
CA MET A 228 -36.06 2.42 -12.62
C MET A 228 -37.51 2.05 -12.30
N THR A 229 -37.77 1.39 -11.16
CA THR A 229 -39.14 1.14 -10.69
C THR A 229 -39.87 2.44 -10.34
N ASP A 230 -39.20 3.44 -9.77
CA ASP A 230 -39.79 4.74 -9.46
C ASP A 230 -40.26 5.45 -10.73
N LEU A 231 -39.45 5.42 -11.78
CA LEU A 231 -39.79 5.99 -13.09
C LEU A 231 -40.96 5.26 -13.74
N VAL A 232 -40.91 3.93 -13.81
CA VAL A 232 -41.95 3.12 -14.46
C VAL A 232 -43.29 3.18 -13.72
N SER A 233 -43.26 3.25 -12.38
CA SER A 233 -44.47 3.37 -11.56
C SER A 233 -45.00 4.79 -11.43
N GLY A 234 -44.28 5.79 -11.94
CA GLY A 234 -44.64 7.21 -11.83
C GLY A 234 -44.45 7.79 -10.41
N ARG A 235 -43.71 7.11 -9.53
CA ARG A 235 -43.28 7.68 -8.22
C ARG A 235 -42.29 8.83 -8.41
N GLU A 236 -41.54 8.82 -9.51
CA GLU A 236 -40.59 9.86 -9.90
C GLU A 236 -40.70 10.17 -11.40
N THR A 237 -40.61 11.45 -11.77
CA THR A 237 -40.79 11.91 -13.18
C THR A 237 -39.58 12.65 -13.75
N LEU A 238 -38.56 12.93 -12.93
CA LEU A 238 -37.38 13.75 -13.25
C LEU A 238 -37.65 15.22 -13.60
N GLU A 239 -38.91 15.66 -13.58
CA GLU A 239 -39.30 17.04 -13.93
C GLU A 239 -38.71 18.09 -12.96
N ASP A 240 -38.38 17.69 -11.74
CA ASP A 240 -37.81 18.55 -10.71
C ASP A 240 -36.27 18.54 -10.67
N ILE A 241 -35.60 17.87 -11.63
CA ILE A 241 -34.14 17.78 -11.71
C ILE A 241 -33.58 18.93 -12.55
N ASN A 242 -32.49 19.54 -12.08
CA ASN A 242 -31.84 20.66 -12.77
C ASN A 242 -30.82 20.15 -13.80
N PHE A 243 -30.90 20.67 -15.03
CA PHE A 243 -29.94 20.43 -16.11
C PHE A 243 -28.89 21.54 -16.21
#